data_AF-A0AAD4DZN1-F1
#
_entry.id   AF-A0AAD4DZN1-F1
#
_cell.length_a   1.000
_cell.length_b   1.000
_cell.length_c   1.000
_cell.angle_alpha   90.00
_cell.angle_beta   90.00
_cell.angle_gamma   90.00
#
_symmetry.space_group_name_H-M   'P 1'
#
loop_
_entity.id
_entity.type
_entity.pdbx_description
1 polymer ?
#
loop_
_entity_poly.entity_id
_entity_poly.type
_entity_poly.pdbx_seq_one_letter_code
_entity_poly.pdbx_strand_id
1 'polypeptide(L)'
;SRTHVRLVLKPRARPLHAFRTRVELVSALRDIVKIQQTAVEERGILHRDCSVNNAMIEDDGNGTNGLLIDWEFAGTLPFMSRSLLWQLSEAVGDPATSARSWKVKVATSSLTKPPPLILHHYHDDLESLFYVLVCICIEFRGP
;
A
#
# COMPACT_ATOMS: atom_id res chain seq x y z
N SER A 1 -13.78 -19.31 -16.09
CA SER A 1 -12.93 -18.29 -16.76
C SER A 1 -12.54 -17.26 -15.71
N ARG A 2 -11.26 -16.87 -15.63
CA ARG A 2 -10.82 -15.70 -14.86
C ARG A 2 -10.84 -14.50 -15.80
N THR A 3 -11.61 -13.47 -15.46
CA THR A 3 -11.68 -12.22 -16.24
C THR A 3 -10.68 -11.24 -15.62
N HIS A 4 -9.59 -10.95 -16.33
CA HIS A 4 -8.71 -9.84 -15.95
C HIS A 4 -9.31 -8.54 -16.46
N VAL A 5 -9.58 -7.60 -15.56
CA VAL A 5 -9.95 -6.22 -15.90
C VAL A 5 -8.70 -5.37 -15.72
N ARG A 6 -8.30 -4.64 -16.76
CA ARG A 6 -7.19 -3.68 -16.68
C ARG A 6 -7.77 -2.27 -16.77
N LEU A 7 -7.62 -1.50 -15.70
CA LEU A 7 -7.95 -0.08 -15.72
C LEU A 7 -6.85 0.67 -16.48
N VAL A 8 -7.11 1.06 -17.72
CA VAL A 8 -6.16 1.87 -18.51
C VAL A 8 -6.46 3.35 -18.26
N LEU A 9 -5.67 3.98 -17.38
CA LEU A 9 -5.69 5.42 -17.18
C LEU A 9 -4.94 6.10 -18.33
N LYS A 10 -5.36 7.31 -18.73
CA LYS A 10 -4.54 8.14 -19.65
C LYS A 10 -3.13 8.28 -19.05
N PRO A 11 -2.05 8.24 -19.85
CA PRO A 11 -0.68 8.36 -19.35
C PRO A 11 -0.41 9.82 -18.93
N ARG A 12 -1.00 10.21 -17.80
CA ARG A 12 -0.71 11.47 -17.12
C ARG A 12 0.16 11.25 -15.89
N ALA A 13 0.35 10.00 -15.48
CA ALA A 13 1.11 9.66 -14.29
C ALA A 13 2.43 8.96 -14.62
N ARG A 14 3.48 9.29 -13.87
CA ARG A 14 4.78 8.64 -13.88
C ARG A 14 5.14 8.12 -12.49
N PRO A 15 6.02 7.12 -12.36
CA PRO A 15 6.44 6.61 -11.06
C PRO A 15 7.01 7.72 -10.16
N LEU A 16 6.79 7.62 -8.85
CA LEU A 16 7.28 8.60 -7.87
C LEU A 16 8.80 8.81 -7.95
N HIS A 17 9.56 7.74 -8.23
CA HIS A 17 11.01 7.79 -8.36
C HIS A 17 11.50 8.60 -9.60
N ALA A 18 10.61 8.95 -10.53
CA ALA A 18 10.91 9.78 -11.69
C ALA A 18 10.72 11.29 -11.41
N PHE A 19 10.82 11.71 -10.14
CA PHE A 19 10.64 13.09 -9.72
C PHE A 19 11.71 14.04 -10.32
N ARG A 20 11.30 15.26 -10.66
CA ARG A 20 12.14 16.29 -11.29
C ARG A 20 12.80 17.21 -10.28
N THR A 21 12.18 17.40 -9.11
CA THR A 21 12.73 18.25 -8.04
C THR A 21 12.40 17.65 -6.67
N ARG A 22 13.21 17.98 -5.65
CA ARG A 22 12.92 17.58 -4.26
C ARG A 22 11.56 18.10 -3.77
N VAL A 23 11.17 19.30 -4.23
CA VAL A 23 9.87 19.90 -3.91
C VAL A 23 8.73 19.07 -4.51
N GLU A 24 8.91 18.58 -5.74
CA GLU A 24 7.94 17.70 -6.40
C GLU A 24 7.76 16.38 -5.63
N LEU A 25 8.86 15.74 -5.23
CA LEU A 25 8.83 14.52 -4.42
C LEU A 25 8.06 14.71 -3.11
N VAL A 26 8.41 15.75 -2.34
CA VAL A 26 7.76 16.02 -1.04
C VAL A 26 6.29 16.41 -1.23
N SER A 27 5.97 17.16 -2.28
CA SER A 27 4.58 17.54 -2.60
C SER A 27 3.74 16.32 -2.96
N ALA A 28 4.27 15.41 -3.78
CA ALA A 28 3.59 14.18 -4.15
C ALA A 28 3.35 13.27 -2.93
N LEU A 29 4.34 13.10 -2.06
CA LEU A 29 4.18 12.34 -0.81
C LEU A 29 3.11 12.95 0.10
N ARG A 30 3.08 14.28 0.25
CA ARG A 30 2.03 14.99 1.00
C ARG A 30 0.64 14.71 0.42
N ASP A 31 0.51 14.75 -0.90
CA ASP A 31 -0.79 14.53 -1.54
C ASP A 31 -1.25 13.08 -1.39
N ILE A 32 -0.33 12.11 -1.44
CA ILE A 32 -0.61 10.70 -1.12
C ILE A 32 -1.13 10.54 0.32
N VAL A 33 -0.50 11.19 1.31
CA VAL A 33 -0.98 11.16 2.70
C VAL A 33 -2.41 11.69 2.81
N LYS A 34 -2.72 12.79 2.14
CA LYS A 34 -4.09 13.35 2.13
C LYS A 34 -5.08 12.37 1.52
N ILE A 35 -4.74 11.74 0.39
CA ILE A 35 -5.59 10.74 -0.27
C ILE A 35 -5.88 9.57 0.67
N GLN A 36 -4.86 9.06 1.37
CA GLN A 36 -5.06 7.98 2.35
C GLN A 36 -5.93 8.42 3.52
N GLN A 37 -5.69 9.62 4.07
CA GLN A 37 -6.50 10.17 5.15
C GLN A 37 -7.97 10.26 4.74
N THR A 38 -8.26 10.85 3.57
CA THR A 38 -9.62 10.94 3.01
C THR A 38 -10.22 9.56 2.79
N ALA A 39 -9.48 8.60 2.25
CA ALA A 39 -9.96 7.23 2.03
C ALA A 39 -10.35 6.53 3.34
N VAL A 40 -9.58 6.73 4.42
CA VAL A 40 -9.88 6.18 5.74
C VAL A 40 -11.06 6.89 6.38
N GLU A 41 -11.06 8.22 6.41
CA GLU A 41 -12.06 9.01 7.12
C GLU A 41 -13.44 8.94 6.44
N GLU A 42 -13.50 9.03 5.11
CA GLU A 42 -14.77 9.06 4.39
C GLU A 42 -15.30 7.68 4.03
N ARG A 43 -14.41 6.69 3.85
CA ARG A 43 -14.78 5.37 3.29
C ARG A 43 -14.31 4.18 4.12
N GLY A 44 -13.49 4.39 5.16
CA GLY A 44 -12.92 3.29 5.94
C GLY A 44 -11.98 2.39 5.13
N ILE A 45 -11.39 2.89 4.05
CA ILE A 45 -10.54 2.12 3.14
C ILE A 45 -9.07 2.35 3.49
N LEU A 46 -8.32 1.25 3.66
CA LEU A 46 -6.87 1.23 3.76
C LEU A 46 -6.28 0.80 2.42
N HIS A 47 -5.12 1.32 2.04
CA HIS A 47 -4.49 0.95 0.78
C HIS A 47 -3.82 -0.42 0.88
N ARG A 48 -3.04 -0.64 1.96
CA ARG A 48 -2.34 -1.89 2.31
C ARG A 48 -1.21 -2.33 1.37
N ASP A 49 -0.91 -1.55 0.34
CA ASP A 49 0.24 -1.76 -0.57
C ASP A 49 0.84 -0.42 -1.00
N CYS A 50 1.32 0.33 -0.01
CA CYS A 50 2.00 1.60 -0.23
C CYS A 50 3.47 1.35 -0.58
N SER A 51 3.70 0.96 -1.82
CA SER A 51 5.02 0.65 -2.35
C SER A 51 5.50 1.70 -3.37
N VAL A 52 6.81 1.70 -3.65
CA VAL A 52 7.41 2.57 -4.68
C VAL A 52 6.75 2.38 -6.05
N ASN A 53 6.27 1.15 -6.34
CA ASN A 53 5.65 0.80 -7.61
C ASN A 53 4.23 1.35 -7.77
N ASN A 54 3.54 1.60 -6.65
CA ASN A 54 2.16 2.09 -6.63
C ASN A 54 2.07 3.60 -6.38
N ALA A 55 3.16 4.23 -5.94
CA ALA A 55 3.24 5.67 -5.76
C ALA A 55 3.57 6.37 -7.09
N MET A 56 2.71 7.31 -7.48
CA MET A 56 2.80 7.99 -8.77
C MET A 56 2.75 9.51 -8.63
N ILE A 57 3.29 10.21 -9.61
CA ILE A 57 3.16 11.65 -9.83
C ILE A 57 2.31 11.84 -11.09
N GLU A 58 1.16 12.49 -10.96
CA GLU A 58 0.34 12.92 -12.10
C GLU A 58 0.69 14.34 -12.53
N ASP A 59 1.06 14.49 -13.80
CA ASP A 59 1.21 15.76 -14.49
C ASP A 59 -0.19 16.20 -15.02
N ASP A 60 -0.76 17.25 -14.43
CA ASP A 60 -2.04 17.83 -14.84
C ASP A 60 -1.86 19.24 -15.45
N GLY A 61 -2.96 19.93 -15.76
CA GLY A 61 -2.87 21.29 -16.33
C GLY A 61 -2.50 22.37 -15.32
N ASN A 62 -2.57 22.05 -14.01
CA ASN A 62 -2.37 22.96 -12.89
C ASN A 62 -1.06 22.70 -12.14
N GLY A 63 -0.32 21.64 -12.49
CA GLY A 63 0.94 21.26 -11.88
C GLY A 63 1.11 19.75 -11.80
N THR A 64 1.64 19.30 -10.65
CA THR A 64 1.93 17.90 -10.37
C THR A 64 1.33 17.50 -9.04
N ASN A 65 0.61 16.39 -9.01
CA ASN A 65 -0.01 15.86 -7.79
C ASN A 65 0.46 14.43 -7.52
N GLY A 66 0.54 14.05 -6.25
CA GLY A 66 0.77 12.67 -5.86
C GLY A 66 -0.50 11.83 -5.87
N LEU A 67 -0.40 10.56 -6.26
CA LEU A 67 -1.49 9.60 -6.17
C LEU A 67 -0.98 8.18 -5.92
N LEU A 68 -1.89 7.32 -5.45
CA LEU A 68 -1.69 5.89 -5.35
C LEU A 68 -2.53 5.16 -6.40
N ILE A 69 -1.92 4.21 -7.09
CA ILE A 69 -2.61 3.24 -7.96
C ILE A 69 -2.73 1.90 -7.24
N ASP A 70 -3.44 0.95 -7.86
CA ASP A 70 -3.54 -0.43 -7.37
C ASP A 70 -4.20 -0.54 -5.97
N TRP A 71 -5.39 0.07 -5.86
CA TRP A 71 -6.27 -0.08 -4.69
C TRP A 71 -6.94 -1.47 -4.62
N GLU A 72 -6.64 -2.38 -5.57
CA GLU A 72 -7.23 -3.72 -5.63
C GLU A 72 -6.49 -4.71 -4.71
N PHE A 73 -5.22 -4.47 -4.38
CA PHE A 73 -4.46 -5.21 -3.39
C PHE A 73 -4.49 -4.56 -2.00
N ALA A 74 -5.71 -4.37 -1.49
CA ALA A 74 -5.96 -4.19 -0.07
C ALA A 74 -5.61 -5.47 0.76
N GLY A 75 -4.56 -6.19 0.43
CA GLY A 75 -4.31 -7.55 0.89
C GLY A 75 -3.06 -8.18 0.32
N THR A 76 -1.94 -7.46 0.35
CA THR A 76 -0.62 -8.09 0.37
C THR A 76 0.18 -7.34 1.41
N LEU A 77 0.97 -8.06 2.21
CA LEU A 77 1.67 -7.54 3.38
C LEU A 77 2.28 -6.18 3.09
N PRO A 78 2.03 -5.12 3.89
CA PRO A 78 2.70 -3.87 3.68
C PRO A 78 4.17 -4.16 3.82
N PHE A 79 4.86 -3.83 2.74
CA PHE A 79 6.24 -4.16 2.55
C PHE A 79 7.09 -3.71 3.74
N MET A 80 6.67 -2.68 4.49
CA MET A 80 7.42 -2.15 5.62
C MET A 80 6.56 -1.54 6.75
N SER A 81 5.65 -2.30 7.36
CA SER A 81 5.17 -1.96 8.71
C SER A 81 5.79 -2.87 9.76
N ARG A 82 6.40 -2.29 10.79
CA ARG A 82 6.98 -3.05 11.90
C ARG A 82 5.90 -3.85 12.64
N SER A 83 4.72 -3.26 12.81
CA SER A 83 3.61 -3.90 13.52
C SER A 83 3.11 -5.14 12.75
N LEU A 84 3.14 -5.08 11.43
CA LEU A 84 2.67 -6.15 10.55
C LEU A 84 3.73 -7.23 10.35
N LEU A 85 5.01 -6.85 10.27
CA LEU A 85 6.13 -7.78 10.32
C LEU A 85 6.17 -8.55 11.65
N TRP A 86 5.86 -7.89 12.77
CA TRP A 86 5.76 -8.57 14.07
C TRP A 86 4.61 -9.58 14.09
N GLN A 87 3.41 -9.16 13.68
CA GLN A 87 2.25 -10.05 13.61
C GLN A 87 2.50 -11.26 12.71
N LEU A 88 3.18 -11.07 11.58
CA LEU A 88 3.65 -12.12 10.69
C LEU A 88 4.67 -13.07 11.33
N SER A 89 5.60 -12.54 12.13
CA SER A 89 6.58 -13.36 12.84
C SER A 89 5.89 -14.29 13.84
N GLU A 90 4.95 -13.77 14.64
CA GLU A 90 4.17 -14.54 15.62
C GLU A 90 3.29 -15.60 14.95
N ALA A 91 2.62 -15.18 13.88
CA ALA A 91 1.84 -15.98 12.95
C ALA A 91 2.55 -17.22 12.41
N VAL A 92 3.83 -17.06 12.05
CA VAL A 92 4.68 -18.15 11.54
C VAL A 92 5.26 -18.99 12.70
N GLY A 93 5.20 -18.47 13.94
CA GLY A 93 5.85 -19.03 15.13
C GLY A 93 5.04 -20.00 16.02
N ASP A 94 3.70 -20.07 15.97
CA ASP A 94 2.91 -20.95 16.86
C ASP A 94 1.77 -21.75 16.16
N PRO A 95 1.80 -23.11 16.16
CA PRO A 95 0.75 -23.95 15.60
C PRO A 95 -0.54 -24.08 16.43
N ALA A 96 -0.66 -23.52 17.63
CA ALA A 96 -1.68 -23.96 18.60
C ALA A 96 -2.78 -22.94 18.98
N THR A 97 -2.63 -21.63 18.71
CA THR A 97 -3.50 -20.64 19.39
C THR A 97 -4.04 -19.54 18.47
N SER A 98 -4.99 -19.86 17.59
CA SER A 98 -5.79 -18.82 16.91
C SER A 98 -7.23 -19.27 16.72
N ALA A 99 -7.98 -19.27 17.83
CA ALA A 99 -9.42 -19.47 17.85
C ALA A 99 -10.12 -18.18 18.31
N ARG A 100 -9.99 -17.10 17.52
CA ARG A 100 -11.04 -16.07 17.44
C ARG A 100 -10.81 -15.09 16.30
N SER A 101 -11.86 -14.97 15.48
CA SER A 101 -12.20 -13.86 14.57
C SER A 101 -11.86 -14.03 13.10
N TRP A 102 -12.66 -14.81 12.37
CA TRP A 102 -12.87 -14.59 10.93
C TRP A 102 -14.33 -14.81 10.53
N LYS A 103 -14.87 -13.89 9.73
CA LYS A 103 -15.96 -14.15 8.79
C LYS A 103 -15.69 -13.42 7.49
N VAL A 104 -14.97 -14.05 6.57
CA VAL A 104 -15.10 -13.82 5.13
C VAL A 104 -15.24 -15.18 4.46
N LYS A 105 -16.36 -15.39 3.76
CA LYS A 105 -16.62 -16.65 3.05
C LYS A 105 -15.82 -16.65 1.76
N VAL A 106 -14.76 -17.44 1.70
CA VAL A 106 -14.19 -17.90 0.42
C VAL A 106 -14.32 -19.41 0.38
N ALA A 107 -15.21 -19.89 -0.50
CA ALA A 107 -15.42 -21.30 -0.75
C ALA A 107 -14.21 -21.88 -1.48
N THR A 108 -13.27 -22.47 -0.75
CA THR A 108 -12.35 -23.45 -1.33
C THR A 108 -12.14 -24.58 -0.33
N SER A 109 -12.36 -25.78 -0.82
CA SER A 109 -12.34 -27.04 -0.09
C SER A 109 -10.91 -27.50 0.17
N SER A 110 -10.66 -27.84 1.43
CA SER A 110 -9.65 -28.79 1.91
C SER A 110 -8.20 -28.31 2.08
N LEU A 111 -7.66 -28.72 3.24
CA LEU A 111 -6.29 -28.73 3.74
C LEU A 111 -5.74 -27.51 4.54
N THR A 112 -5.54 -27.81 5.84
CA THR A 112 -4.51 -27.34 6.78
C THR A 112 -4.48 -25.86 7.18
N LYS A 113 -4.95 -25.61 8.41
CA LYS A 113 -4.86 -24.40 9.27
C LYS A 113 -5.12 -23.04 8.60
N PRO A 114 -6.10 -22.24 9.09
CA PRO A 114 -6.33 -20.92 8.53
C PRO A 114 -5.07 -20.06 8.70
N PRO A 115 -4.72 -19.24 7.69
CA PRO A 115 -3.61 -18.32 7.81
C PRO A 115 -3.86 -17.34 8.97
N PRO A 116 -2.78 -16.89 9.61
CA PRO A 116 -2.85 -16.04 10.79
C PRO A 116 -3.48 -14.67 10.49
N LEU A 117 -4.16 -14.11 11.49
CA LEU A 117 -4.88 -12.84 11.38
C LEU A 117 -3.88 -11.68 11.50
N ILE A 118 -3.75 -10.92 10.43
CA ILE A 118 -2.83 -9.78 10.35
C ILE A 118 -3.70 -8.51 10.33
N LEU A 119 -3.62 -7.72 11.40
CA LEU A 119 -4.39 -6.49 11.58
C LEU A 119 -3.61 -5.30 11.04
N HIS A 120 -4.12 -4.72 9.95
CA HIS A 120 -3.58 -3.56 9.28
C HIS A 120 -4.34 -2.29 9.69
N HIS A 121 -3.61 -1.23 10.01
CA HIS A 121 -4.11 0.07 10.42
C HIS A 121 -3.62 1.17 9.47
N TYR A 122 -4.19 2.38 9.63
CA TYR A 122 -3.76 3.56 8.88
C TYR A 122 -2.28 3.92 9.09
N HIS A 123 -1.77 3.76 10.32
CA HIS A 123 -0.36 4.06 10.60
C HIS A 123 0.61 3.12 9.86
N ASP A 124 0.15 1.93 9.47
CA ASP A 124 0.97 0.98 8.71
C ASP A 124 1.14 1.42 7.24
N ASP A 125 0.11 2.05 6.65
CA ASP A 125 0.19 2.67 5.32
C ASP A 125 1.15 3.89 5.35
N LEU A 126 1.11 4.68 6.43
CA LEU A 126 2.02 5.81 6.62
C LEU A 126 3.48 5.38 6.86
N GLU A 127 3.69 4.32 7.64
CA GLU A 127 5.02 3.75 7.87
C GLU A 127 5.62 3.26 6.56
N SER A 128 4.83 2.56 5.73
CA SER A 128 5.26 2.11 4.40
C SER A 128 5.65 3.29 3.50
N LEU A 129 4.89 4.39 3.53
CA LEU A 129 5.20 5.60 2.76
C LEU A 129 6.49 6.30 3.24
N PHE A 130 6.78 6.27 4.54
CA PHE A 130 8.06 6.73 5.08
C PHE A 130 9.22 5.92 4.50
N TYR A 131 9.08 4.61 4.44
CA TYR A 131 10.13 3.77 3.85
C TYR A 131 10.25 3.92 2.33
N VAL A 132 9.17 4.22 1.61
CA VAL A 132 9.23 4.62 0.19
C VAL A 132 10.15 5.83 0.02
N LEU A 133 10.04 6.85 0.88
CA LEU A 133 10.95 8.00 0.88
C LEU A 133 12.40 7.59 1.15
N VAL A 134 12.63 6.70 2.14
CA VAL A 134 13.97 6.19 2.45
C VAL A 134 14.58 5.44 1.27
N CYS A 135 13.83 4.54 0.63
CA CYS A 135 14.25 3.83 -0.57
C CYS A 135 14.63 4.81 -1.69
N ILE A 136 13.80 5.83 -1.94
CA ILE A 136 14.08 6.85 -2.94
C ILE A 136 15.42 7.56 -2.66
N CYS A 137 15.66 7.94 -1.41
CA CYS A 137 16.90 8.61 -0.99
C CYS A 137 18.16 7.73 -1.11
N ILE A 138 18.03 6.40 -1.03
CA ILE A 138 19.15 5.46 -1.09
C ILE A 138 19.42 5.00 -2.53
N GLU A 139 18.37 4.67 -3.27
CA GLU A 139 18.49 3.95 -4.54
C GLU A 139 18.52 4.88 -5.76
N PHE A 140 17.96 6.07 -5.66
CA PHE A 140 17.81 6.98 -6.80
C PHE A 140 18.70 8.20 -6.63
N ARG A 141 19.43 8.53 -7.69
CA ARG A 141 20.16 9.81 -7.74
C ARG A 141 19.12 10.92 -7.81
N GLY A 142 19.24 11.88 -6.88
CA GLY A 142 18.42 13.10 -6.94
C GLY A 142 18.68 13.87 -8.25
N PRO A 143 17.73 14.72 -8.64
CA PRO A 143 17.92 15.66 -9.75
C PRO A 143 19.05 16.65 -9.48
#